data_AF-A0A151S9E2-F1
#
_entry.id   AF-A0A151S9E2-F1
#
_cell.length_a   1.000
_cell.length_b   1.000
_cell.length_c   1.000
_cell.angle_alpha   90.00
_cell.angle_beta   90.00
_cell.angle_gamma   90.00
#
_symmetry.space_group_name_H-M   'P 1'
#
loop_
_entity.id
_entity.type
_entity.pdbx_description
1 polymer ?
#
loop_
_entity_poly.entity_id
_entity_poly.type
_entity_poly.pdbx_seq_one_letter_code
_entity_poly.pdbx_strand_id
1 'polypeptide(L)'
;MNKTLLQRARCIRLNAGLSKEFWAEAVNTAAYLVNRSPSTAIGLKTPQEVWSGKPSDYSGLRIFGCLAYAHVNDDKLESRAMKCIFLGYPTGVKGYIDYGVLKITEQKKFVLSKDVTFNESAMFG
;
A
#
# COMPACT_ATOMS: atom_id res chain seq x y z
N MET A 1 13.66 15.46 -8.29
CA MET A 1 12.55 14.59 -7.83
C MET A 1 12.87 13.09 -7.94
N ASN A 2 13.29 12.60 -9.11
CA ASN A 2 13.47 11.15 -9.36
C ASN A 2 14.45 10.46 -8.40
N LYS A 3 15.58 11.11 -8.05
CA LYS A 3 16.52 10.56 -7.06
C LYS A 3 15.87 10.40 -5.67
N THR A 4 15.17 11.42 -5.18
CA THR A 4 14.50 11.41 -3.87
C THR A 4 13.41 10.34 -3.80
N LEU A 5 12.64 10.17 -4.88
CA LEU A 5 11.59 9.16 -4.96
C LEU A 5 12.15 7.73 -4.86
N LEU A 6 13.21 7.44 -5.62
CA LEU A 6 13.86 6.12 -5.59
C LEU A 6 14.48 5.82 -4.22
N GLN A 7 15.05 6.81 -3.55
CA GLN A 7 15.56 6.62 -2.18
C GLN A 7 14.43 6.30 -1.20
N ARG A 8 13.30 7.04 -1.26
CA ARG A 8 12.12 6.75 -0.42
C ARG A 8 11.57 5.34 -0.68
N ALA A 9 11.43 4.96 -1.95
CA ALA A 9 10.98 3.62 -2.34
C ALA A 9 11.93 2.53 -1.82
N ARG A 10 13.24 2.76 -1.91
CA ARG A 10 14.24 1.84 -1.37
C ARG A 10 14.13 1.71 0.15
N CYS A 11 13.99 2.81 0.88
CA CYS A 11 13.82 2.81 2.33
C CYS A 11 12.54 2.05 2.73
N ILE A 12 11.41 2.34 2.10
CA ILE A 12 10.12 1.69 2.39
C ILE A 12 10.20 0.18 2.15
N ARG A 13 10.78 -0.25 1.02
CA ARG A 13 10.95 -1.67 0.70
C ARG A 13 11.87 -2.39 1.68
N LEU A 14 13.00 -1.76 2.04
CA LEU A 14 13.96 -2.35 2.98
C LEU A 14 13.37 -2.46 4.39
N ASN A 15 12.64 -1.44 4.85
CA ASN A 15 11.93 -1.47 6.13
C ASN A 15 10.92 -2.62 6.20
N ALA A 16 10.24 -2.90 5.08
CA ALA A 16 9.28 -3.99 4.96
C ALA A 16 9.92 -5.39 4.82
N GLY A 17 11.25 -5.48 4.65
CA GLY A 17 11.92 -6.77 4.39
C GLY A 17 11.58 -7.42 3.05
N LEU A 18 11.00 -6.68 2.10
CA LEU A 18 10.47 -7.24 0.86
C LEU A 18 11.54 -7.39 -0.24
N SER A 19 11.40 -8.45 -1.06
CA SER A 19 12.25 -8.73 -2.22
C SER A 19 12.26 -7.57 -3.23
N LYS A 20 13.30 -7.52 -4.07
CA LYS A 20 13.43 -6.52 -5.14
C LYS A 20 12.29 -6.61 -6.16
N GLU A 21 11.60 -7.74 -6.25
CA GLU A 21 10.43 -7.93 -7.11
C GLU A 21 9.34 -6.88 -6.87
N PHE A 22 9.17 -6.42 -5.62
CA PHE A 22 8.15 -5.44 -5.23
C PHE A 22 8.60 -3.97 -5.36
N TRP A 23 9.59 -3.70 -6.21
CA TRP A 23 10.15 -2.36 -6.36
C TRP A 23 9.15 -1.37 -6.97
N ALA A 24 8.30 -1.82 -7.90
CA ALA A 24 7.33 -0.96 -8.58
C ALA A 24 6.27 -0.47 -7.60
N GLU A 25 5.79 -1.35 -6.72
CA GLU A 25 4.82 -1.09 -5.67
C GLU A 25 5.39 -0.16 -4.60
N ALA A 26 6.66 -0.35 -4.24
CA ALA A 26 7.36 0.55 -3.34
C ALA A 26 7.51 1.97 -3.95
N VAL A 27 7.80 2.08 -5.25
CA VAL A 27 7.86 3.37 -5.96
C VAL A 27 6.50 4.05 -6.02
N ASN A 28 5.45 3.30 -6.35
CA ASN A 28 4.08 3.82 -6.38
C ASN A 28 3.63 4.31 -5.00
N THR A 29 3.91 3.54 -3.95
CA THR A 29 3.63 3.94 -2.57
C THR A 29 4.42 5.17 -2.16
N ALA A 30 5.71 5.24 -2.50
CA ALA A 30 6.53 6.42 -2.23
C ALA A 30 5.96 7.65 -2.93
N ALA A 31 5.52 7.54 -4.19
CA ALA A 31 4.92 8.64 -4.95
C ALA A 31 3.60 9.09 -4.31
N TYR A 32 2.75 8.13 -3.90
CA TYR A 32 1.50 8.39 -3.21
C TYR A 32 1.71 9.17 -1.90
N LEU A 33 2.71 8.80 -1.11
CA LEU A 33 3.09 9.47 0.13
C LEU A 33 3.69 10.87 -0.14
N VAL A 34 4.55 11.01 -1.15
CA VAL A 34 5.13 12.31 -1.55
C VAL A 34 4.01 13.30 -1.90
N ASN A 35 3.01 12.86 -2.65
CA ASN A 35 1.88 13.72 -3.06
C ASN A 35 0.99 14.14 -1.89
N ARG A 36 1.04 13.42 -0.76
CA ARG A 36 0.32 13.72 0.49
C ARG A 36 1.21 14.29 1.58
N SER A 37 2.50 14.48 1.33
CA SER A 37 3.41 15.07 2.31
C SER A 37 3.39 16.59 2.18
N PRO A 38 3.40 17.34 3.29
CA PRO A 38 3.55 18.78 3.23
C PRO A 38 4.91 19.13 2.61
N SER A 39 4.92 20.14 1.74
CA SER A 39 6.13 20.59 1.07
C SER A 39 6.37 22.07 1.34
N THR A 40 7.58 22.39 1.81
CA THR A 40 8.00 23.76 2.08
C THR A 40 7.95 24.64 0.83
N ALA A 41 8.18 24.06 -0.35
CA ALA A 41 8.13 24.76 -1.63
C ALA A 41 6.73 25.29 -2.00
N ILE A 42 5.67 24.77 -1.38
CA ILE A 42 4.27 25.18 -1.61
C ILE A 42 3.61 25.67 -0.31
N GLY A 43 4.40 26.22 0.61
CA GLY A 43 3.89 26.81 1.84
C GLY A 43 3.27 25.79 2.79
N LEU A 44 3.89 24.62 2.94
CA LEU A 44 3.45 23.51 3.80
C LEU A 44 2.11 22.86 3.40
N LYS A 45 1.57 23.20 2.22
CA LYS A 45 0.47 22.45 1.60
C LYS A 45 0.97 21.13 1.05
N THR A 46 0.07 20.19 0.78
CA THR A 46 0.44 18.98 0.03
C THR A 46 0.26 19.20 -1.48
N PRO A 47 1.06 18.53 -2.34
CA PRO A 47 0.84 18.59 -3.79
C PRO A 47 -0.58 18.18 -4.20
N GLN A 48 -1.16 17.18 -3.51
CA GLN A 48 -2.53 16.76 -3.76
C GLN A 48 -3.56 17.85 -3.43
N GLU A 49 -3.36 18.60 -2.35
CA GLU A 49 -4.22 19.73 -1.99
C GLU A 49 -4.18 20.83 -3.03
N VAL A 50 -2.97 21.18 -3.48
CA VAL A 50 -2.78 22.21 -4.51
C VAL A 50 -3.42 21.77 -5.83
N TRP A 51 -3.30 20.49 -6.20
CA TRP A 51 -3.84 19.97 -7.45
C TRP A 51 -5.36 19.77 -7.44
N SER A 52 -5.90 19.22 -6.36
CA SER A 52 -7.32 18.84 -6.26
C SER A 52 -8.22 19.89 -5.63
N GLY A 53 -7.64 20.91 -4.98
CA GLY A 53 -8.37 21.91 -4.19
C GLY A 53 -9.02 21.35 -2.92
N LYS A 54 -8.78 20.08 -2.57
CA LYS A 54 -9.36 19.39 -1.41
C LYS A 54 -8.27 18.97 -0.42
N PRO A 55 -8.55 19.00 0.89
CA PRO A 55 -7.62 18.52 1.90
C PRO A 55 -7.22 17.06 1.65
N SER A 56 -5.98 16.71 2.00
CA SER A 56 -5.51 15.33 1.88
C SER A 56 -6.14 14.47 2.98
N ASP A 57 -6.78 13.38 2.58
CA ASP A 57 -7.26 12.36 3.52
C ASP A 57 -6.13 11.39 3.87
N TYR A 58 -5.82 11.30 5.16
CA TYR A 58 -4.77 10.45 5.72
C TYR A 58 -5.32 9.19 6.39
N SER A 59 -6.65 9.05 6.55
CA SER A 59 -7.26 7.91 7.24
C SER A 59 -7.00 6.56 6.56
N GLY A 60 -6.76 6.59 5.26
CA GLY A 60 -6.40 5.43 4.46
C GLY A 60 -4.90 5.10 4.45
N LEU A 61 -4.05 5.86 5.14
CA LEU A 61 -2.62 5.55 5.15
C LEU A 61 -2.32 4.30 5.97
N ARG A 62 -1.55 3.38 5.37
CA ARG A 62 -1.11 2.12 5.95
C ARG A 62 0.39 1.90 5.78
N ILE A 63 0.98 1.12 6.69
CA ILE A 63 2.40 0.76 6.63
C ILE A 63 2.64 -0.24 5.51
N PHE A 64 3.43 0.13 4.50
CA PHE A 64 3.84 -0.75 3.41
C PHE A 64 4.55 -2.01 3.94
N GLY A 65 4.16 -3.18 3.45
CA GLY A 65 4.71 -4.46 3.88
C GLY A 65 4.11 -5.01 5.19
N CYS A 66 3.17 -4.31 5.80
CA CYS A 66 2.46 -4.84 6.96
C CYS A 66 1.62 -6.07 6.58
N LEU A 67 1.33 -6.88 7.60
CA LEU A 67 0.44 -8.00 7.45
C LEU A 67 -1.00 -7.51 7.25
N ALA A 68 -1.65 -7.99 6.19
CA ALA A 68 -3.00 -7.60 5.82
C ALA A 68 -3.90 -8.83 5.68
N TYR A 69 -5.19 -8.66 5.92
CA TYR A 69 -6.21 -9.70 5.74
C TYR A 69 -7.29 -9.17 4.82
N ALA A 70 -7.26 -9.59 3.56
CA ALA A 70 -8.26 -9.21 2.58
C ALA A 70 -9.49 -10.11 2.70
N HIS A 71 -10.69 -9.51 2.73
CA HIS A 71 -11.93 -10.29 2.74
C HIS A 71 -12.18 -10.93 1.36
N VAL A 72 -12.36 -12.24 1.33
CA VAL A 72 -12.70 -13.02 0.14
C VAL A 72 -14.09 -13.60 0.32
N ASN A 73 -14.99 -13.26 -0.59
CA ASN A 73 -16.33 -13.85 -0.62
C ASN A 73 -16.25 -15.21 -1.31
N ASP A 74 -15.83 -16.22 -0.55
CA ASP A 74 -16.02 -17.62 -0.93
C ASP A 74 -17.03 -18.27 0.05
N ASP A 75 -17.60 -19.39 -0.38
CA ASP A 75 -18.86 -19.97 0.10
C ASP A 75 -19.01 -20.13 1.64
N LYS A 76 -20.24 -20.36 2.11
CA LYS A 76 -20.78 -20.14 3.48
C LYS A 76 -20.01 -20.77 4.66
N LEU A 77 -19.02 -21.62 4.40
CA LEU A 77 -18.32 -22.48 5.37
C LEU A 77 -16.80 -22.26 5.44
N GLU A 78 -16.18 -21.53 4.52
CA GLU A 78 -14.72 -21.37 4.48
C GLU A 78 -14.20 -20.04 5.01
N SER A 79 -12.91 -20.01 5.34
CA SER A 79 -12.20 -18.83 5.86
C SER A 79 -12.33 -17.64 4.90
N ARG A 80 -13.11 -16.63 5.32
CA ARG A 80 -13.36 -15.39 4.55
C ARG A 80 -12.19 -14.40 4.51
N ALA A 81 -11.07 -14.72 5.13
CA ALA A 81 -9.91 -13.83 5.21
C ALA A 81 -8.69 -14.47 4.55
N MET A 82 -8.14 -13.79 3.55
CA MET A 82 -6.87 -14.15 2.93
C MET A 82 -5.73 -13.36 3.59
N LYS A 83 -4.74 -14.08 4.12
CA LYS A 83 -3.50 -13.48 4.63
C LYS A 83 -2.67 -12.96 3.46
N CYS A 84 -2.38 -11.66 3.48
CA CYS A 84 -1.67 -10.93 2.43
C CYS A 84 -0.64 -9.96 3.03
N ILE A 85 0.13 -9.35 2.15
CA ILE A 85 1.07 -8.28 2.42
C ILE A 85 0.52 -7.02 1.75
N PHE A 86 0.43 -5.92 2.49
CA PHE A 86 0.04 -4.65 1.90
C PHE A 86 1.14 -4.08 0.99
N LEU A 87 0.83 -3.82 -0.27
CA LEU A 87 1.77 -3.32 -1.28
C LEU A 87 1.45 -1.90 -1.78
N GLY A 88 0.38 -1.26 -1.33
CA GLY A 88 0.14 0.14 -1.63
C GLY A 88 -1.24 0.42 -2.20
N TYR A 89 -1.33 1.50 -2.96
CA TYR A 89 -2.61 2.09 -3.35
C TYR A 89 -2.85 1.95 -4.86
N PRO A 90 -4.04 1.50 -5.26
CA PRO A 90 -4.42 1.40 -6.66
C PRO A 90 -4.70 2.78 -7.26
N THR A 91 -4.41 2.91 -8.55
CA THR A 91 -4.69 4.14 -9.30
C THR A 91 -6.15 4.16 -9.76
N GLY A 92 -6.85 5.27 -9.54
CA GLY A 92 -8.21 5.50 -10.10
C GLY A 92 -9.36 4.82 -9.35
N VAL A 93 -9.08 3.96 -8.38
CA VAL A 93 -10.11 3.30 -7.54
C VAL A 93 -9.78 3.46 -6.06
N LYS A 94 -10.80 3.55 -5.20
CA LYS A 94 -10.62 3.48 -3.75
C LYS A 94 -10.41 2.02 -3.36
N GLY A 95 -9.32 1.70 -2.69
CA GLY A 95 -8.97 0.34 -2.25
C GLY A 95 -7.49 0.23 -1.93
N TYR A 96 -7.03 -1.00 -1.73
CA TYR A 96 -5.65 -1.36 -1.42
C TYR A 96 -5.18 -2.47 -2.36
N ILE A 97 -3.91 -2.39 -2.78
CA ILE A 97 -3.23 -3.46 -3.50
C ILE A 97 -2.53 -4.31 -2.44
N ASP A 98 -2.98 -5.55 -2.32
CA ASP A 98 -2.39 -6.54 -1.44
C ASP A 98 -1.80 -7.68 -2.28
N TYR A 99 -0.76 -8.32 -1.76
CA TYR A 99 -0.17 -9.50 -2.36
C TYR A 99 -0.26 -10.67 -1.41
N GLY A 100 -0.97 -11.70 -1.83
CA GLY A 100 -1.22 -12.90 -1.04
C GLY A 100 -0.83 -14.15 -1.82
N VAL A 101 -0.47 -15.18 -1.06
CA VAL A 101 -0.46 -16.54 -1.59
C VAL A 101 -1.81 -17.15 -1.23
N LEU A 102 -2.58 -17.52 -2.24
CA LEU A 102 -3.80 -18.31 -2.06
C LEU A 102 -3.39 -19.68 -1.53
N LYS A 103 -3.62 -19.92 -0.24
CA LYS A 103 -3.26 -21.18 0.43
C LYS A 103 -3.89 -22.41 -0.24
N ILE A 104 -5.00 -22.22 -0.94
CA ILE A 104 -5.75 -23.26 -1.66
C ILE A 104 -5.05 -23.67 -2.96
N THR A 105 -4.30 -22.77 -3.60
CA THR A 105 -3.77 -22.99 -4.97
C THR A 105 -2.25 -22.80 -5.05
N GLU A 106 -1.57 -22.45 -3.95
CA GLU A 106 -0.17 -22.00 -3.89
C GLU A 106 0.18 -20.87 -4.89
N GLN A 107 -0.85 -20.22 -5.44
CA GLN A 107 -0.69 -19.17 -6.44
C GLN A 107 -0.43 -17.83 -5.76
N LYS A 108 0.65 -17.19 -6.20
CA LYS A 108 0.97 -15.79 -5.90
C LYS A 108 0.03 -14.89 -6.70
N LYS A 109 -0.81 -14.10 -6.02
CA LYS A 109 -1.79 -13.23 -6.69
C LYS A 109 -1.80 -11.84 -6.07
N PHE A 110 -1.89 -10.83 -6.94
CA PHE A 110 -2.25 -9.47 -6.54
C PHE A 110 -3.76 -9.39 -6.36
N VAL A 111 -4.19 -8.94 -5.18
CA VAL A 111 -5.58 -8.78 -4.80
C VAL A 111 -5.86 -7.30 -4.61
N LEU A 112 -6.86 -6.81 -5.31
CA LEU A 112 -7.43 -5.49 -5.08
C LEU A 112 -8.61 -5.65 -4.13
N SER A 113 -8.52 -5.12 -2.92
CA SER A 113 -9.63 -5.16 -1.97
C SER A 113 -9.86 -3.79 -1.32
N LYS A 114 -11.12 -3.51 -1.00
CA LYS A 114 -11.52 -2.35 -0.18
C LYS A 114 -11.57 -2.71 1.31
N ASP A 115 -12.00 -3.93 1.59
CA ASP A 115 -12.23 -4.45 2.93
C ASP A 115 -11.02 -5.30 3.33
N VAL A 116 -10.11 -4.64 4.04
CA VAL A 116 -8.83 -5.21 4.46
C VAL A 116 -8.58 -4.85 5.91
N THR A 117 -8.25 -5.85 6.72
CA THR A 117 -7.82 -5.64 8.10
C THR A 117 -6.30 -5.64 8.15
N PHE A 118 -5.71 -4.56 8.65
CA PHE A 118 -4.25 -4.38 8.71
C PHE A 118 -3.75 -4.67 10.13
N ASN A 119 -2.70 -5.48 10.23
CA ASN A 119 -1.91 -5.65 11.44
C ASN A 119 -0.57 -4.95 11.23
N GLU A 120 -0.51 -3.69 11.63
CA GLU A 120 0.65 -2.81 11.43
C GLU A 120 1.78 -3.07 12.46
N SER A 121 1.49 -3.82 13.52
CA SER A 121 2.50 -4.27 14.50
C SER A 121 3.30 -5.47 14.01
N ALA A 122 2.82 -6.17 12.98
CA ALA A 122 3.49 -7.31 12.37
C ALA A 122 3.95 -6.93 10.95
N MET A 123 5.26 -6.84 10.74
CA MET A 123 5.83 -6.88 9.40
C MET A 123 5.86 -8.33 8.93
N PHE A 124 5.72 -8.56 7.62
CA PHE A 124 5.78 -9.92 7.07
C PHE A 124 7.20 -10.52 7.11
N GLY A 125 8.23 -9.69 7.32
CA GLY A 125 9.64 -10.07 7.37
C GLY A 125 10.07 -10.75 8.66
#